data_AF-A0A925ZX67-F1
#
_entry.id   AF-A0A925ZX67-F1
#
_cell.length_a   1.000
_cell.length_b   1.000
_cell.length_c   1.000
_cell.angle_alpha   90.00
_cell.angle_beta   90.00
_cell.angle_gamma   90.00
#
_symmetry.space_group_name_H-M   'P 1'
#
loop_
_entity.id
_entity.type
_entity.pdbx_description
1 polymer ?
#
loop_
_entity_poly.entity_id
_entity_poly.type
_entity_poly.pdbx_seq_one_letter_code
_entity_poly.pdbx_strand_id
1 'polypeptide(L)' 'MPTLPVDIVRRSTRMASQKWLVDAIIQLIGVEWDQGREAYYAAVCGPDCQGDFVGLRKRIKKYDDIARETAAAAR' A
#
# COMPACT_ATOMS: atom_id res chain seq x y z
N MET A 1 10.38 12.28 -13.53
CA MET A 1 9.06 11.62 -13.57
C MET A 1 8.00 12.70 -13.47
N PRO A 2 6.96 12.72 -14.30
CA PRO A 2 5.90 13.72 -14.19
C PRO A 2 5.19 13.54 -12.84
N THR A 3 5.32 14.53 -11.95
CA THR A 3 4.64 14.57 -10.66
C THR A 3 3.19 14.98 -10.90
N LEU A 4 2.27 14.03 -10.72
CA LEU A 4 0.84 14.31 -10.80
C LEU A 4 0.47 15.31 -9.67
N PRO A 5 -0.21 16.43 -9.99
CA PRO A 5 -0.62 17.40 -9.00
C PRO A 5 -1.70 16.83 -8.05
N VAL A 6 -1.66 17.31 -6.81
CA VAL A 6 -2.42 16.85 -5.63
C VAL A 6 -3.96 16.95 -5.80
N ASP A 7 -4.45 17.59 -6.87
CA ASP A 7 -5.86 17.87 -7.14
C ASP A 7 -6.62 16.75 -7.88
N ILE A 8 -5.94 15.70 -8.38
CA ILE A 8 -6.59 14.63 -9.16
C ILE A 8 -7.59 13.81 -8.34
N VAL A 9 -7.34 13.62 -7.04
CA VAL A 9 -8.23 12.84 -6.16
C VAL A 9 -9.61 13.49 -6.01
N ARG A 10 -9.71 14.82 -6.14
CA ARG A 10 -10.98 15.55 -6.09
C ARG A 10 -11.76 15.55 -7.41
N ARG A 11 -11.13 15.22 -8.54
CA ARG A 11 -11.73 15.37 -9.88
C ARG A 11 -12.47 14.15 -10.40
N SER A 12 -12.19 12.95 -9.90
CA SER A 12 -12.79 11.73 -10.43
C SER A 12 -13.85 11.19 -9.49
N THR A 13 -15.10 11.64 -9.64
CA THR A 13 -16.28 11.04 -8.97
C THR A 13 -16.30 9.52 -9.13
N ARG A 14 -15.83 9.04 -10.29
CA ARG A 14 -15.65 7.61 -10.56
C ARG A 14 -14.62 6.96 -9.63
N MET A 15 -13.45 7.56 -9.44
CA MET A 15 -12.43 7.00 -8.54
C MET A 15 -12.93 6.97 -7.10
N ALA A 16 -13.59 8.04 -6.65
CA ALA A 16 -14.20 8.09 -5.32
C ALA A 16 -15.27 6.99 -5.13
N SER A 17 -16.14 6.78 -6.13
CA SER A 17 -17.18 5.75 -6.07
C SER A 17 -16.67 4.32 -6.27
N GLN A 18 -15.50 4.14 -6.88
CA GLN A 18 -14.91 2.83 -7.18
C GLN A 18 -13.71 2.46 -6.30
N LYS A 19 -13.24 3.34 -5.40
CA LYS A 19 -12.11 3.07 -4.51
C LYS A 19 -12.29 1.76 -3.72
N TRP A 20 -13.53 1.43 -3.38
CA TRP A 20 -13.87 0.19 -2.67
C TRP A 20 -13.38 -1.07 -3.40
N LEU A 21 -13.28 -1.06 -4.74
CA LEU A 21 -12.75 -2.19 -5.51
C LEU A 21 -11.29 -2.47 -5.15
N VAL A 22 -10.48 -1.42 -5.02
CA VAL A 22 -9.07 -1.54 -4.63
C VAL A 22 -8.98 -2.04 -3.19
N ASP A 23 -9.81 -1.51 -2.29
CA ASP A 23 -9.86 -1.97 -0.91
C ASP A 23 -10.28 -3.45 -0.82
N ALA A 24 -11.23 -3.89 -1.64
CA ALA A 24 -11.66 -5.30 -1.70
C ALA A 24 -10.55 -6.22 -2.23
N ILE A 25 -9.82 -5.78 -3.26
CA ILE A 25 -8.65 -6.52 -3.77
C ILE A 25 -7.59 -6.65 -2.67
N ILE A 26 -7.24 -5.58 -1.98
CA ILE A 26 -6.24 -5.61 -0.90
C ILE A 26 -6.69 -6.54 0.24
N GLN A 27 -7.98 -6.57 0.58
CA GLN A 27 -8.49 -7.50 1.59
C GLN A 27 -8.35 -8.96 1.14
N LEU A 28 -8.59 -9.24 -0.14
CA LEU A 28 -8.58 -10.59 -0.69
C LEU A 28 -7.16 -11.14 -0.89
N ILE A 29 -6.26 -10.37 -1.49
CA ILE A 29 -4.92 -10.86 -1.90
C ILE A 29 -3.76 -10.19 -1.15
N GLY A 30 -4.03 -9.14 -0.35
CA GLY A 30 -3.03 -8.43 0.44
C GLY A 30 -2.42 -7.21 -0.26
N VAL A 31 -1.45 -6.58 0.41
CA VAL A 31 -0.78 -5.34 -0.04
C VAL A 31 0.00 -5.51 -1.35
N GLU A 32 0.33 -6.74 -1.73
CA GLU A 32 1.11 -7.06 -2.94
C GLU A 32 0.30 -7.08 -4.24
N TRP A 33 -0.99 -6.72 -4.20
CA TRP A 33 -1.93 -6.72 -5.33
C TRP A 33 -1.47 -6.00 -6.60
N ASP A 34 -0.54 -5.05 -6.46
CA ASP A 34 0.01 -4.23 -7.56
C ASP A 34 1.17 -4.97 -8.23
N GLN A 35 2.39 -4.76 -7.74
CA GLN A 35 3.64 -5.09 -8.43
C GLN A 35 4.56 -5.99 -7.61
N GLY A 36 4.11 -6.49 -6.46
CA GLY A 36 4.99 -7.23 -5.55
C GLY A 36 6.12 -6.35 -4.96
N ARG A 37 5.81 -5.10 -4.57
CA ARG A 37 6.82 -4.12 -4.15
C ARG A 37 7.47 -4.49 -2.82
N GLU A 38 6.72 -5.12 -1.94
CA GLU A 38 7.22 -5.47 -0.62
C GLU A 38 8.34 -6.51 -0.70
N ALA A 39 8.19 -7.55 -1.54
CA ALA A 39 9.23 -8.54 -1.75
C ALA A 39 10.53 -7.90 -2.26
N TYR A 40 10.41 -6.92 -3.17
CA TYR A 40 11.54 -6.15 -3.67
C TYR A 40 12.23 -5.34 -2.55
N TYR A 41 11.45 -4.62 -1.73
CA TYR A 41 12.03 -3.84 -0.63
C TYR A 41 12.63 -4.71 0.48
N ALA A 42 12.00 -5.85 0.79
CA ALA A 42 12.50 -6.80 1.77
C ALA A 42 13.85 -7.40 1.36
N ALA A 43 14.07 -7.63 0.06
CA ALA A 43 15.35 -8.08 -0.46
C ALA A 43 16.48 -7.05 -0.26
N VAL A 44 16.16 -5.75 -0.35
CA VAL A 44 17.14 -4.66 -0.17
C VAL A 44 17.39 -4.34 1.31
N CYS A 45 16.36 -4.40 2.16
CA CYS A 45 16.46 -4.06 3.58
C CYS A 45 17.23 -5.12 4.39
N GLY A 46 17.29 -6.36 3.90
CA GLY A 46 17.96 -7.46 4.57
C GLY A 46 17.06 -8.22 5.55
N PRO A 47 17.60 -9.25 6.23
CA PRO A 47 16.84 -10.17 7.06
C PRO A 47 16.23 -9.53 8.31
N ASP A 48 16.88 -8.50 8.85
CA ASP A 48 16.43 -7.84 10.10
C ASP A 48 15.08 -7.14 9.93
N CYS A 49 14.76 -6.66 8.71
CA CYS A 49 13.49 -5.99 8.42
C CYS A 49 12.32 -6.96 8.13
N GLN A 50 12.56 -8.27 8.06
CA GLN A 50 11.53 -9.24 7.63
C GLN A 50 10.32 -9.26 8.57
N GLY A 51 10.54 -9.04 9.87
CA GLY A 51 9.47 -8.94 10.87
C GLY A 51 8.51 -7.78 10.59
N ASP A 52 9.04 -6.63 10.16
CA ASP A 52 8.24 -5.46 9.84
C ASP A 52 7.35 -5.71 8.63
N PHE A 53 7.91 -6.29 7.58
CA PHE A 53 7.20 -6.68 6.36
C PHE A 53 6.07 -7.69 6.65
N VAL A 54 6.34 -8.74 7.44
CA VAL A 54 5.29 -9.66 7.90
C VAL A 54 4.19 -8.93 8.70
N GLY A 55 4.56 -7.95 9.54
CA GLY A 55 3.63 -7.10 10.25
C GLY A 55 2.77 -6.23 9.33
N LEU A 56 3.38 -5.61 8.32
CA LEU A 56 2.71 -4.78 7.32
C LEU A 56 1.66 -5.58 6.54
N ARG A 57 2.00 -6.79 6.06
CA ARG A 57 1.05 -7.70 5.37
C ARG A 57 -0.18 -8.01 6.22
N LYS A 58 0.00 -8.13 7.53
CA LYS A 58 -1.09 -8.42 8.47
C LYS A 58 -1.99 -7.20 8.72
N ARG A 59 -1.41 -5.99 8.80
CA ARG A 59 -2.13 -4.76 9.17
C ARG A 59 -2.76 -4.03 8.00
N ILE A 60 -2.16 -4.08 6.81
CA ILE A 60 -2.68 -3.39 5.62
C ILE A 60 -3.85 -4.19 5.05
N LYS A 61 -5.06 -3.61 5.10
CA LYS A 61 -6.28 -4.18 4.54
C LYS A 61 -6.97 -3.25 3.54
N LYS A 62 -6.65 -1.97 3.53
CA LYS A 62 -7.17 -0.98 2.60
C LYS A 62 -6.05 -0.14 2.03
N TYR A 63 -6.32 0.54 0.92
CA TYR A 63 -5.31 1.39 0.26
C TYR A 63 -4.78 2.48 1.20
N ASP A 64 -5.66 3.06 2.03
CA ASP A 64 -5.30 4.14 2.95
C ASP A 64 -4.48 3.67 4.15
N ASP A 65 -4.45 2.36 4.43
CA ASP A 65 -3.61 1.80 5.50
C ASP A 65 -2.13 1.84 5.12
N ILE A 66 -1.80 1.77 3.82
CA ILE A 66 -0.42 1.62 3.34
C ILE A 66 0.50 2.69 3.93
N ALA A 67 0.16 3.96 3.76
CA ALA A 67 1.00 5.06 4.22
C ALA A 67 1.11 5.12 5.76
N ARG A 68 0.02 4.82 6.47
CA ARG A 68 -0.01 4.83 7.93
C ARG A 68 0.86 3.70 8.50
N GLU A 69 0.67 2.49 8.01
CA GLU A 69 1.35 1.31 8.54
C GLU A 69 2.84 1.30 8.19
N THR A 70 3.24 1.74 6.99
CA THR A 70 4.66 1.85 6.62
C THR A 70 5.36 2.94 7.43
N ALA A 71 4.73 4.10 7.64
CA ALA A 71 5.29 5.13 8.49
C ALA A 71 5.41 4.68 9.96
N ALA A 72 4.47 3.86 10.44
CA ALA A 72 4.54 3.29 11.78
C ALA A 72 5.67 2.27 11.93
N ALA A 73 5.97 1.48 10.89
CA ALA A 73 7.08 0.52 10.88
C ALA A 73 8.46 1.19 10.75
N ALA A 74 8.53 2.43 10.27
CA ALA A 74 9.77 3.17 10.10
C ALA A 74 10.20 3.99 11.34
N ARG A 75 9.49 3.86 12.46
CA ARG A 75 9.78 4.54 13.73
C ARG A 75 10.54 3.62 14.68
#